data_AF-A0A916Q3Q1-F1
#
_entry.id   AF-A0A916Q3Q1-F1
#
_cell.length_a   1.000
_cell.length_b   1.000
_cell.length_c   1.000
_cell.angle_alpha   90.00
_cell.angle_beta   90.00
_cell.angle_gamma   90.00
#
_symmetry.space_group_name_H-M   'P 1'
#
loop_
_entity.id
_entity.type
_entity.pdbx_description
1 polymer ?
#
loop_
_entity_poly.entity_id
_entity_poly.type
_entity_poly.pdbx_seq_one_letter_code
_entity_poly.pdbx_strand_id
1 'polypeptide(L)' 'MKFYSWNPDKNKLLQQERGISFEEIVFHIQSGDEIEIFDHPNQERYPNQKISAVIVEGYV' A
#
# COMPACT_ATOMS: atom_id res chain seq x y z
N MET A 1 -6.04 15.00 -5.71
CA MET A 1 -5.42 14.38 -4.52
C MET A 1 -6.24 13.15 -4.18
N LYS A 2 -5.62 11.95 -4.10
CA LYS A 2 -6.35 10.72 -3.74
C LYS A 2 -6.60 10.75 -2.22
N PHE A 3 -7.81 10.39 -1.80
CA PHE A 3 -8.11 10.20 -0.38
C PHE A 3 -7.83 8.75 0.00
N TYR A 4 -7.04 8.55 1.05
CA TYR A 4 -6.68 7.23 1.56
C TYR A 4 -7.38 7.00 2.88
N SER A 5 -7.95 5.81 3.04
CA SER A 5 -8.42 5.29 4.31
C SER A 5 -7.97 3.84 4.45
N TRP A 6 -7.68 3.44 5.67
CA TRP A 6 -7.24 2.09 5.99
C TRP A 6 -7.86 1.63 7.30
N ASN A 7 -7.86 0.32 7.52
CA ASN A 7 -8.25 -0.25 8.80
C ASN A 7 -7.15 0.05 9.84
N PRO A 8 -7.46 0.71 10.97
CA PRO A 8 -6.46 1.10 11.97
C PRO A 8 -5.85 -0.09 12.72
N ASP A 9 -6.60 -1.17 12.93
CA ASP A 9 -6.09 -2.36 13.61
C ASP A 9 -5.11 -3.12 12.73
N LYS A 10 -5.39 -3.23 11.43
CA LYS A 10 -4.45 -3.77 10.45
C LYS A 10 -3.17 -2.94 10.37
N ASN A 11 -3.29 -1.62 10.45
CA ASN A 11 -2.14 -0.72 10.45
C ASN A 11 -1.22 -0.98 11.65
N LYS A 12 -1.80 -1.05 12.85
CA LYS A 12 -1.06 -1.35 14.08
C LYS A 12 -0.37 -2.71 14.01
N LEU A 13 -1.06 -3.72 13.47
CA LEU A 13 -0.49 -5.05 13.29
C LEU A 13 0.74 -5.01 12.37
N LEU A 14 0.66 -4.35 11.21
CA LEU A 14 1.77 -4.23 10.26
C LEU A 14 2.97 -3.48 10.86
N GLN A 15 2.71 -2.43 11.64
CA GLN A 15 3.77 -1.72 12.37
C GLN A 15 4.48 -2.64 13.35
N GLN A 16 3.74 -3.46 14.10
CA GLN A 16 4.32 -4.38 15.08
C GLN A 16 5.10 -5.54 14.43
N GLU A 17 4.56 -6.13 13.37
CA GLU A 17 5.14 -7.33 12.77
C GLU A 17 6.23 -7.04 11.73
N ARG A 18 6.13 -5.89 11.05
CA ARG A 18 6.96 -5.58 9.87
C ARG A 18 7.63 -4.21 9.94
N GLY A 19 7.32 -3.41 10.95
CA GLY A 19 7.90 -2.07 11.10
C GLY A 19 7.40 -1.04 10.09
N ILE A 20 6.31 -1.32 9.36
CA ILE A 20 5.78 -0.45 8.29
C ILE A 20 4.33 -0.02 8.56
N SER A 21 3.98 1.21 8.17
CA SER A 21 2.65 1.79 8.37
C SER A 21 1.98 2.24 7.08
N PHE A 22 0.65 2.34 7.07
CA PHE A 22 -0.07 2.92 5.92
C PHE A 22 0.20 4.42 5.77
N GLU A 23 0.45 5.14 6.87
CA GLU A 23 0.85 6.56 6.83
C GLU A 23 2.14 6.75 6.03
N GLU A 24 3.14 5.90 6.28
CA GLU A 24 4.41 5.88 5.57
C GLU A 24 4.24 5.53 4.08
N ILE A 25 3.46 4.48 3.78
CA ILE A 25 3.15 4.12 2.39
C ILE A 25 2.47 5.28 1.65
N VAL A 26 1.50 5.96 2.29
CA VAL A 26 0.82 7.11 1.68
C VAL A 26 1.77 8.29 1.50
N PHE A 27 2.68 8.53 2.43
CA PHE A 27 3.73 9.54 2.29
C PHE A 27 4.61 9.26 1.05
N HIS A 28 5.05 8.02 0.86
CA HIS A 28 5.84 7.62 -0.31
C HIS A 28 5.06 7.75 -1.63
N ILE A 29 3.80 7.30 -1.66
CA ILE A 29 2.94 7.49 -2.84
C ILE A 29 2.79 8.99 -3.18
N GLN A 30 2.57 9.84 -2.17
CA GLN A 30 2.45 11.29 -2.37
C GLN A 30 3.76 11.95 -2.78
N SER A 31 4.90 11.34 -2.42
CA SER A 31 6.25 11.79 -2.79
C SER A 31 6.67 11.35 -4.19
N GLY A 32 5.88 10.49 -4.85
CA GLY A 32 6.12 10.01 -6.20
C GLY A 32 6.77 8.63 -6.29
N ASP A 33 6.84 7.90 -5.17
CA ASP A 33 7.49 6.58 -5.08
C ASP A 33 6.54 5.41 -5.44
N GLU A 34 5.33 5.70 -5.95
CA GLU A 34 4.40 4.71 -6.51
C GLU A 34 4.87 4.31 -7.92
N ILE A 35 5.51 3.15 -8.06
CA ILE A 35 6.09 2.67 -9.32
C ILE A 35 5.00 2.27 -10.30
N GLU A 36 4.07 1.44 -9.83
CA GLU A 36 3.07 0.83 -10.69
C GLU A 36 1.80 0.53 -9.90
N ILE A 37 0.67 0.62 -10.60
CA ILE A 37 -0.62 0.12 -10.12
C ILE A 37 -1.12 -0.92 -11.12
N PHE A 38 -1.32 -2.15 -10.65
CA PHE A 38 -1.78 -3.26 -11.49
C PHE A 38 -2.95 -4.01 -10.83
N ASP A 39 -3.65 -4.81 -11.63
CA ASP A 39 -4.79 -5.58 -11.13
C ASP A 39 -4.31 -6.77 -10.29
N HIS A 40 -5.06 -7.09 -9.23
CA HIS A 40 -4.77 -8.25 -8.40
C HIS A 40 -4.74 -9.53 -9.28
N PRO A 41 -3.72 -10.40 -9.20
CA PRO A 41 -3.55 -11.53 -10.13
C PRO A 41 -4.71 -12.53 -10.08
N ASN A 42 -5.34 -12.67 -8.91
CA ASN A 42 -6.57 -13.45 -8.75
C ASN A 42 -7.81 -12.53 -8.79
N GLN A 43 -8.30 -12.24 -10.00
CA GLN A 43 -9.50 -11.42 -10.20
C GLN A 43 -10.80 -12.16 -9.87
N GLU A 44 -10.83 -13.50 -9.88
CA GLU A 44 -12.02 -14.26 -9.48
C GLU A 44 -12.35 -14.03 -8.00
N ARG A 45 -11.31 -14.03 -7.15
CA ARG A 45 -11.46 -13.81 -5.71
C ARG A 45 -11.49 -12.33 -5.33
N TYR A 46 -10.76 -11.48 -6.05
CA TYR A 46 -10.60 -10.05 -5.75
C TYR A 46 -10.93 -9.18 -6.96
N PRO A 47 -12.19 -9.19 -7.42
CA PRO A 47 -12.57 -8.45 -8.61
C PRO A 47 -12.40 -6.94 -8.40
N ASN A 48 -11.80 -6.27 -9.38
CA ASN A 48 -11.52 -4.83 -9.40
C ASN A 48 -10.52 -4.33 -8.33
N GLN A 49 -9.91 -5.23 -7.56
CA GLN A 49 -8.87 -4.84 -6.63
C GLN A 49 -7.58 -4.54 -7.39
N LYS A 50 -6.93 -3.44 -7.00
CA LYS A 50 -5.62 -3.04 -7.52
C LYS A 50 -4.56 -3.18 -6.45
N ILE A 51 -3.33 -3.42 -6.89
CA ILE A 51 -2.11 -3.46 -6.08
C ILE A 51 -1.26 -2.27 -6.52
N SER A 52 -0.72 -1.55 -5.55
CA SER A 52 0.26 -0.48 -5.75
C SER A 52 1.62 -0.99 -5.28
N ALA A 53 2.62 -0.93 -6.16
CA ALA A 53 4.01 -1.20 -5.82
C ALA A 53 4.69 0.14 -5.47
N VAL A 54 5.23 0.23 -4.27
CA VAL A 54 5.76 1.49 -3.70
C VAL A 54 7.18 1.25 -3.21
N ILE A 55 8.11 2.12 -3.59
CA ILE A 55 9.48 2.07 -3.10
C ILE A 55 9.51 2.62 -1.67
N VAL A 56 10.05 1.83 -0.75
CA VAL A 56 10.36 2.27 0.62
C VAL A 56 11.80 1.89 0.92
N GLU A 57 12.63 2.89 1.24
CA GLU A 57 14.06 2.71 1.52
C GLU A 57 14.84 1.91 0.45
N GLY A 58 14.42 2.03 -0.82
CA GLY A 58 15.06 1.33 -1.95
C GLY A 58 14.62 -0.12 -2.14
N TYR A 59 13.61 -0.59 -1.40
CA TYR A 59 12.97 -1.89 -1.55
C TYR A 59 11.53 -1.74 -2.08
N VAL A 60 11.07 -2.74 -2.85
CA VAL A 60 9.73 -2.82 -3.45
C VAL A 60 9.12 -4.19 -3.15
#